data_AF-A0A5Y1YE72-F1
#
_entry.id   AF-A0A5Y1YE72-F1
#
_cell.length_a   1.000
_cell.length_b   1.000
_cell.length_c   1.000
_cell.angle_alpha   90.00
_cell.angle_beta   90.00
_cell.angle_gamma   90.00
#
_symmetry.space_group_name_H-M   'P 1'
#
loop_
_entity.id
_entity.type
_entity.pdbx_description
1 polymer ?
#
loop_
_entity_poly.entity_id
_entity_poly.type
_entity_poly.pdbx_seq_one_letter_code
_entity_poly.pdbx_strand_id
1 'polypeptide(L)' 'MSRVTSVTLGEHFNGFIGDMIQSGRYGNTSEVVRDALRMMEVREQRIQNVREMVLAGLDSPVSKNTMDDIFERAAKNLNV' A
#
# COMPACT_ATOMS: atom_id res chain seq x y z
N MET A 1 17.88 -15.26 3.28
CA MET A 1 17.55 -16.49 4.02
C MET A 1 16.20 -16.29 4.70
N SER A 2 15.28 -17.25 4.60
CA SER A 2 14.04 -17.22 5.37
C SER A 2 14.34 -17.42 6.86
N ARG A 3 13.87 -16.52 7.72
CA ARG A 3 13.97 -16.65 9.18
C ARG A 3 12.61 -17.07 9.73
N VAL A 4 12.58 -18.15 10.50
CA VAL A 4 11.37 -18.54 11.25
C VAL A 4 11.33 -17.73 12.54
N THR A 5 10.21 -17.10 12.82
CA THR A 5 10.00 -16.26 14.01
C THR A 5 8.78 -16.75 14.76
N SER A 6 8.95 -17.00 16.05
CA SER A 6 7.82 -17.29 16.96
C SER A 6 7.25 -15.98 17.47
N VAL A 7 5.94 -15.82 17.41
CA VAL A 7 5.22 -14.61 17.82
C VAL A 7 3.99 -15.02 18.63
N THR A 8 3.76 -14.35 19.76
CA THR A 8 2.55 -14.54 20.56
C THR A 8 1.46 -13.60 20.06
N LEU A 9 0.30 -14.16 19.72
CA LEU A 9 -0.87 -13.42 19.27
C LEU A 9 -1.93 -13.40 20.38
N GLY A 10 -2.64 -12.29 20.50
CA GLY A 10 -3.78 -12.17 21.41
C GLY A 10 -4.95 -13.04 20.98
N GLU A 11 -5.86 -13.32 21.92
CA GLU A 11 -7.01 -14.21 21.74
C GLU A 11 -7.88 -13.85 20.51
N HIS A 12 -8.13 -12.57 20.30
CA HIS A 12 -8.85 -12.07 19.12
C HIS A 12 -8.25 -12.55 17.79
N PHE A 13 -6.92 -12.46 17.64
CA PHE A 13 -6.26 -12.88 16.40
C PHE A 13 -6.16 -14.39 16.27
N ASN A 14 -6.10 -15.12 17.39
CA ASN A 14 -6.17 -16.58 17.36
C ASN A 14 -7.54 -17.05 16.84
N GLY A 15 -8.64 -16.44 17.31
CA GLY A 15 -9.99 -16.72 16.81
C GLY A 15 -10.11 -16.43 15.31
N PHE A 16 -9.71 -15.22 14.91
CA PHE A 16 -9.71 -14.83 13.49
C PHE A 16 -8.91 -15.80 12.61
N ILE A 17 -7.68 -16.15 13.00
CA ILE A 17 -6.86 -17.10 12.22
C ILE A 17 -7.52 -18.48 12.17
N GLY A 18 -8.12 -18.92 13.28
CA GLY A 18 -8.87 -20.17 13.38
C GLY A 18 -10.02 -20.21 12.36
N ASP A 19 -10.86 -19.18 12.32
CA ASP A 19 -11.98 -19.07 11.37
C ASP A 19 -11.50 -19.11 9.92
N MET A 20 -10.40 -18.43 9.63
CA MET A 20 -9.83 -18.34 8.29
C MET A 20 -9.24 -19.68 7.81
N ILE A 21 -8.69 -20.48 8.72
CA ILE A 21 -8.25 -21.85 8.42
C ILE A 21 -9.45 -22.79 8.30
N GLN A 22 -10.42 -22.70 9.23
CA GLN A 22 -11.61 -23.54 9.24
C GLN A 22 -12.48 -23.33 8.00
N SER A 23 -12.54 -22.11 7.48
CA SER A 23 -13.20 -21.79 6.21
C SER A 23 -12.52 -22.39 4.97
N GLY A 24 -11.31 -22.93 5.12
CA GLY A 24 -10.49 -23.46 4.02
C GLY A 24 -9.78 -22.40 3.18
N ARG A 25 -9.87 -21.11 3.56
CA ARG A 25 -9.21 -20.02 2.82
C ARG A 25 -7.68 -20.07 2.94
N TYR A 26 -7.15 -20.59 4.05
CA TYR A 26 -5.72 -20.79 4.24
C TYR A 26 -5.44 -22.16 4.86
N GLY A 27 -4.28 -22.75 4.56
CA GLY A 27 -3.91 -24.07 5.05
C GLY A 27 -3.22 -24.06 6.43
N ASN A 28 -2.69 -22.92 6.87
CA ASN A 28 -2.02 -22.78 8.16
C ASN A 28 -1.92 -21.32 8.63
N THR A 29 -1.62 -21.15 9.92
CA THR A 29 -1.39 -19.85 10.56
C THR A 29 -0.34 -19.02 9.83
N SER A 30 0.76 -19.63 9.41
CA SER A 30 1.86 -18.91 8.77
C SER A 30 1.47 -18.30 7.42
N GLU A 31 0.54 -18.90 6.68
CA GLU A 31 -0.01 -18.33 5.46
C GLU A 31 -0.85 -17.10 5.74
N VAL A 32 -1.75 -17.17 6.74
CA VAL A 32 -2.57 -16.03 7.15
C VAL A 32 -1.69 -14.85 7.55
N VAL A 33 -0.67 -15.11 8.37
CA VAL A 33 0.26 -14.08 8.85
C VAL A 33 1.07 -13.49 7.70
N ARG A 34 1.57 -14.31 6.76
CA ARG A 34 2.30 -13.82 5.58
C ARG A 34 1.43 -12.94 4.69
N ASP A 35 0.17 -13.31 4.49
CA ASP A 35 -0.74 -12.53 3.67
C ASP A 35 -1.11 -11.19 4.34
N ALA A 36 -1.34 -11.21 5.65
CA ALA A 36 -1.56 -10.00 6.45
C ALA A 36 -0.36 -9.04 6.40
N LEU A 37 0.87 -9.57 6.51
CA LEU A 37 2.09 -8.76 6.40
C LEU A 37 2.29 -8.19 5.00
N ARG A 38 1.96 -8.95 3.95
CA ARG A 38 2.01 -8.44 2.57
C ARG A 38 1.02 -7.29 2.37
N MET A 39 -0.20 -7.41 2.90
CA MET A 39 -1.18 -6.33 2.85
C MET A 39 -0.70 -5.09 3.62
N MET A 40 -0.05 -5.27 4.77
CA MET A 40 0.56 -4.19 5.54
C MET A 40 1.68 -3.50 4.75
N GLU A 41 2.58 -4.26 4.14
CA GLU A 41 3.68 -3.74 3.32
C GLU A 41 3.16 -2.86 2.16
N VAL A 42 2.15 -3.32 1.42
CA VAL A 42 1.53 -2.54 0.34
C VAL A 42 0.94 -1.23 0.85
N ARG A 43 0.29 -1.26 2.02
CA ARG A 43 -0.28 -0.07 2.65
C ARG A 43 0.81 0.93 3.03
N GLU A 44 1.87 0.47 3.68
CA GLU A 44 3.00 1.33 4.07
C GLU A 44 3.69 1.93 2.85
N GLN A 45 3.91 1.14 1.80
CA GLN A 45 4.50 1.62 0.55
C GLN A 45 3.62 2.70 -0.10
N ARG A 46 2.29 2.53 -0.09
CA ARG A 46 1.36 3.55 -0.60
C ARG A 46 1.43 4.84 0.20
N ILE A 47 1.48 4.76 1.53
CA ILE A 47 1.58 5.94 2.40
C ILE A 47 2.88 6.68 2.12
N GLN A 48 3.99 5.94 2.04
CA GLN A 48 5.29 6.52 1.80
C GLN A 48 5.37 7.21 0.43
N ASN A 49 4.85 6.58 -0.62
CA ASN A 49 4.80 7.17 -1.96
C ASN A 49 3.98 8.49 -1.97
N VAL A 50 2.79 8.48 -1.34
CA VAL A 50 1.98 9.72 -1.22
C VAL A 50 2.74 10.81 -0.47
N ARG A 51 3.43 10.47 0.62
CA ARG A 51 4.25 11.43 1.37
C ARG A 51 5.36 12.01 0.50
N GLU A 52 6.06 11.19 -0.26
CA GLU A 52 7.12 11.64 -1.17
C GLU A 52 6.58 12.56 -2.25
N MET A 53 5.43 12.24 -2.86
CA MET A 53 4.78 13.10 -3.86
C MET A 53 4.36 14.46 -3.27
N VAL A 54 3.84 14.47 -2.04
CA VAL A 54 3.46 15.72 -1.36
C VAL A 54 4.70 16.57 -1.08
N LEU A 55 5.78 15.98 -0.56
CA LEU A 55 7.03 16.71 -0.32
C LEU A 55 7.61 17.25 -1.62
N ALA A 56 7.66 16.45 -2.69
CA ALA A 56 8.11 16.91 -4.00
C ALA A 56 7.27 18.08 -4.54
N GLY A 57 5.95 18.08 -4.30
CA GLY A 57 5.07 19.19 -4.64
C GLY A 57 5.32 20.44 -3.80
N LEU A 58 5.58 20.30 -2.50
CA LEU A 58 5.88 21.41 -1.59
C LEU A 58 7.23 22.06 -1.89
N ASP A 59 8.23 21.25 -2.25
CA ASP A 59 9.56 21.72 -2.65
C ASP A 59 9.58 22.28 -4.07
N SER A 60 8.48 22.10 -4.84
CA SER A 60 8.36 22.64 -6.18
C SER A 60 8.01 24.13 -6.17
N PRO A 61 8.52 24.93 -7.13
CA PRO A 61 8.10 26.31 -7.29
C PRO A 61 6.60 26.43 -7.59
N VAL A 62 5.98 27.53 -7.14
CA VAL A 62 4.59 27.84 -7.48
C VAL A 62 4.43 27.95 -9.00
N SER A 63 3.54 27.13 -9.55
CA SER A 63 3.20 27.16 -10.97
C SER A 63 2.60 28.51 -11.34
N LYS A 64 3.09 29.10 -12.44
CA LYS A 64 2.50 30.29 -13.06
C LYS A 64 1.42 29.96 -14.09
N ASN A 65 1.26 28.67 -14.41
CA ASN A 65 0.29 28.22 -15.41
C ASN A 65 -1.12 28.32 -14.84
N THR A 66 -2.03 28.85 -15.65
CA THR A 66 -3.46 28.78 -15.39
C THR A 66 -3.98 27.38 -15.68
N MET A 67 -5.23 27.11 -15.29
CA MET A 67 -5.89 25.84 -15.59
C MET A 67 -5.97 25.61 -17.12
N ASP A 68 -6.28 26.65 -17.89
CA ASP A 68 -6.41 26.57 -19.35
C ASP A 68 -5.06 26.24 -20.01
N ASP A 69 -3.96 26.87 -19.56
CA ASP A 69 -2.60 26.55 -20.04
C ASP A 69 -2.24 25.08 -19.82
N ILE A 70 -2.65 24.50 -18.68
CA ILE A 70 -2.39 23.10 -18.34
C ILE A 70 -3.17 22.17 -19.28
N PHE A 71 -4.46 22.46 -19.53
CA PHE A 71 -5.29 21.66 -20.43
C PHE A 71 -4.84 21.74 -21.88
N GLU A 72 -4.50 22.94 -22.39
CA GLU A 72 -3.98 23.10 -23.74
C GLU A 72 -2.68 22.31 -23.95
N ARG A 73 -1.77 22.35 -22.96
CA ARG A 73 -0.52 21.59 -23.02
C ARG A 73 -0.76 20.09 -22.99
N ALA A 74 -1.69 19.62 -22.16
CA ALA A 74 -2.05 18.21 -22.09
C ALA A 74 -2.65 17.70 -23.42
N ALA A 75 -3.56 18.47 -24.03
CA ALA A 75 -4.16 18.15 -25.33
C ALA A 75 -3.12 18.10 -26.47
N LYS A 76 -2.14 19.01 -26.48
CA LYS A 76 -1.04 18.98 -27.46
C LYS A 76 -0.16 17.73 -27.33
N ASN A 77 0.08 17.25 -26.11
CA ASN A 77 0.90 16.07 -25.86
C ASN A 77 0.18 14.74 -26.18
N LEU A 78 -1.15 14.73 -26.25
CA LEU A 78 -1.95 13.56 -26.62
C LEU A 78 -2.06 13.34 -28.14
N ASN A 79 -1.78 14.38 -28.94
CA ASN A 79 -1.88 14.34 -30.40
C ASN A 79 -0.54 13.98 -31.09
N VAL A 80 0.24 13.08 -30.50
CA VAL A 80 1.42 12.45 -31.12
C VAL A 80 1.08 11.04 -31.55
#